data_AF-A0A2V3HG37-F1
#
_entry.id   AF-A0A2V3HG37-F1
#
_cell.length_a   1.000
_cell.length_b   1.000
_cell.length_c   1.000
_cell.angle_alpha   90.00
_cell.angle_beta   90.00
_cell.angle_gamma   90.00
#
_symmetry.space_group_name_H-M   'P 1'
#
loop_
_entity.id
_entity.type
_entity.pdbx_description
1 polymer ?
#
loop_
_entity_poly.entity_id
_entity_poly.type
_entity_poly.pdbx_seq_one_letter_code
_entity_poly.pdbx_strand_id
1 'polypeptide(L)'
;MSAISVKLSNNRRSRNMGQSMLNCPKCNRTMVYDRAKCGSCDTVLEGIFDLGPLAHLSLEDQDFVISFLRCKGSNRAMQKELSISYPTVKRMLKSVVKRIDDQFILPSSKMKVLDQIEKGEITVAEALEMLERSK
;
A
#
# COMPACT_ATOMS: atom_id res chain seq x y z
N MET A 1 -35.44 -12.33 -9.41
CA MET A 1 -34.81 -11.08 -8.94
C MET A 1 -33.54 -10.89 -9.75
N SER A 2 -33.54 -9.89 -10.65
CA SER A 2 -32.44 -9.68 -11.59
C SER A 2 -31.24 -9.06 -10.88
N ALA A 3 -30.08 -9.71 -10.93
CA ALA A 3 -28.83 -9.14 -10.44
C ALA A 3 -28.47 -7.93 -11.31
N ILE A 4 -28.29 -6.77 -10.68
CA ILE A 4 -27.78 -5.58 -11.35
C ILE A 4 -26.28 -5.79 -11.54
N SER A 5 -25.86 -6.06 -12.78
CA SER A 5 -24.45 -6.12 -13.15
C SER A 5 -23.96 -4.72 -13.50
N VAL A 6 -23.08 -4.17 -12.68
CA VAL A 6 -22.43 -2.89 -12.97
C VAL A 6 -21.05 -3.17 -13.54
N LYS A 7 -20.86 -2.90 -14.84
CA LYS A 7 -19.54 -2.91 -15.47
C LYS A 7 -18.85 -1.58 -15.21
N LEU A 8 -17.79 -1.59 -14.42
CA LEU A 8 -16.96 -0.41 -14.23
C LEU A 8 -16.05 -0.24 -15.45
N SER A 9 -16.38 0.71 -16.33
CA SER A 9 -15.46 1.21 -17.36
C SER A 9 -14.35 2.01 -16.66
N ASN A 10 -13.30 1.32 -16.26
CA ASN A 10 -12.20 1.93 -15.49
C ASN A 10 -11.35 2.84 -16.40
N ASN A 11 -11.74 4.12 -16.53
CA ASN A 11 -10.96 5.15 -17.23
C ASN A 11 -10.19 6.04 -16.25
N ARG A 12 -9.26 5.45 -15.49
CA ARG A 12 -8.12 6.18 -14.93
C ARG A 12 -6.88 5.30 -15.00
N ARG A 13 -5.91 5.76 -15.78
CA ARG A 13 -4.55 5.21 -15.89
C ARG A 13 -3.84 5.36 -14.54
N SER A 14 -4.05 4.43 -13.61
CA SER A 14 -3.09 4.20 -12.53
C SER A 14 -2.10 3.16 -13.05
N ARG A 15 -0.83 3.56 -13.16
CA ARG A 15 0.24 2.78 -13.81
C ARG A 15 0.67 1.52 -13.06
N ASN A 16 0.08 1.20 -11.92
CA ASN A 16 0.39 0.01 -11.13
C ASN A 16 -0.88 -0.84 -11.03
N MET A 17 -1.01 -1.83 -11.91
CA MET A 17 -2.11 -2.81 -11.85
C MET A 17 -1.77 -3.86 -10.79
N GLY A 18 -2.63 -3.91 -9.77
CA GLY A 18 -2.51 -4.70 -8.55
C GLY A 18 -2.23 -6.18 -8.73
N GLN A 19 -1.30 -6.67 -7.92
CA GLN A 19 -0.97 -8.08 -7.79
C GLN A 19 -1.65 -8.64 -6.55
N SER A 20 -2.61 -9.55 -6.67
CA SER A 20 -3.10 -10.22 -5.45
C SER A 20 -1.96 -11.04 -4.80
N MET A 21 -1.92 -11.11 -3.46
CA MET A 21 -1.05 -12.05 -2.74
C MET A 21 -1.44 -13.53 -2.98
N LEU A 22 -2.52 -13.79 -3.72
CA LEU A 22 -2.98 -15.12 -4.04
C LEU A 22 -2.27 -15.60 -5.30
N ASN A 23 -1.51 -16.68 -5.16
CA ASN A 23 -0.95 -17.38 -6.31
C ASN A 23 -1.89 -18.51 -6.72
N CYS A 24 -2.04 -18.71 -8.03
CA CYS A 24 -2.77 -19.84 -8.56
C CYS A 24 -2.08 -21.14 -8.11
N PRO A 25 -2.75 -22.04 -7.36
CA PRO A 25 -2.11 -23.27 -6.84
C PRO A 25 -1.65 -24.22 -7.96
N LYS A 26 -2.12 -24.01 -9.20
CA LYS A 26 -1.74 -24.81 -10.37
C LYS A 26 -0.47 -24.32 -11.06
N CYS A 27 -0.29 -23.01 -11.24
CA CYS A 27 0.81 -22.45 -12.03
C CYS A 27 1.67 -21.42 -11.30
N ASN A 28 1.37 -21.17 -10.01
CA ASN A 28 2.05 -20.24 -9.12
C ASN A 28 2.13 -18.79 -9.65
N ARG A 29 1.26 -18.41 -10.59
CA ARG A 29 1.13 -17.02 -11.05
C ARG A 29 0.19 -16.25 -10.15
N THR A 30 0.49 -14.97 -9.96
CA THR A 30 -0.35 -14.01 -9.26
C THR A 30 -1.76 -13.99 -9.84
N MET A 31 -2.76 -14.13 -8.99
CA MET A 31 -4.17 -14.01 -9.36
C MET A 31 -4.58 -12.53 -9.38
N VAL A 32 -5.71 -12.23 -10.01
CA VAL A 32 -6.32 -10.91 -10.00
C VAL A 32 -7.75 -11.04 -9.47
N TYR A 33 -8.23 -9.98 -8.81
CA TYR A 33 -9.63 -9.91 -8.40
C TYR A 33 -10.44 -9.36 -9.57
N ASP A 34 -11.39 -10.14 -10.08
CA ASP A 34 -12.23 -9.79 -11.23
C ASP A 34 -13.71 -9.58 -10.87
N ARG A 35 -14.11 -9.99 -9.65
CA ARG A 35 -15.50 -10.00 -9.21
C ARG A 35 -15.63 -9.73 -7.72
N ALA A 36 -16.54 -8.82 -7.35
CA ALA A 36 -17.00 -8.60 -5.98
C ALA A 36 -18.52 -8.72 -5.91
N LYS A 37 -19.04 -9.37 -4.87
CA LYS A 37 -20.48 -9.57 -4.66
C LYS A 37 -20.93 -8.92 -3.36
N CYS A 38 -21.98 -8.12 -3.42
CA CYS A 38 -22.64 -7.58 -2.23
C CYS A 38 -23.41 -8.69 -1.51
N GLY A 39 -23.10 -8.91 -0.23
CA GLY A 39 -23.79 -9.93 0.58
C GLY A 39 -25.21 -9.56 0.99
N SER A 40 -25.64 -8.30 0.88
CA SER A 40 -26.95 -7.83 1.33
C SER A 40 -27.97 -7.63 0.21
N CYS A 41 -27.54 -7.30 -1.02
CA CYS A 41 -28.44 -7.03 -2.14
C CYS A 41 -28.07 -7.79 -3.44
N ASP A 42 -27.14 -8.73 -3.36
CA ASP A 42 -26.67 -9.56 -4.48
C ASP A 42 -26.08 -8.82 -5.69
N THR A 43 -25.92 -7.49 -5.62
CA THR A 43 -25.24 -6.70 -6.65
C THR A 43 -23.83 -7.25 -6.91
N VAL A 44 -23.50 -7.42 -8.19
CA VAL A 44 -22.19 -7.91 -8.62
C VAL A 44 -21.43 -6.79 -9.32
N LEU A 45 -20.21 -6.55 -8.85
CA LEU A 45 -19.23 -5.69 -9.50
C LEU A 45 -18.26 -6.58 -10.27
N GLU A 46 -18.15 -6.34 -11.58
CA GLU A 46 -17.24 -7.05 -12.47
C GLU A 46 -16.21 -6.09 -13.07
N GLY A 47 -14.94 -6.50 -13.07
CA GLY A 47 -13.82 -5.70 -13.55
C GLY A 47 -12.51 -6.10 -12.87
N ILE A 48 -11.38 -5.72 -13.44
CA ILE A 48 -10.08 -5.96 -12.78
C ILE A 48 -9.90 -4.91 -11.68
N PHE A 49 -9.77 -5.37 -10.44
CA PHE A 49 -9.62 -4.52 -9.26
C PHE A 49 -8.23 -4.67 -8.65
N ASP A 50 -7.69 -3.56 -8.16
CA ASP A 50 -6.56 -3.54 -7.25
C ASP A 50 -7.06 -3.32 -5.81
N LEU A 51 -6.58 -4.12 -4.87
CA LEU A 51 -6.90 -4.00 -3.45
C LEU A 51 -6.02 -2.98 -2.71
N GLY A 52 -5.04 -2.37 -3.39
CA GLY A 52 -4.18 -1.35 -2.85
C GLY A 52 -2.97 -1.89 -2.08
N PRO A 53 -2.11 -0.99 -1.56
CA PRO A 53 -0.74 -1.34 -1.13
C PRO A 53 -0.68 -2.30 0.06
N LEU A 54 -1.60 -2.18 1.02
CA LEU A 54 -1.60 -3.03 2.20
C LEU A 54 -2.00 -4.48 1.86
N ALA A 55 -2.82 -4.68 0.83
CA ALA A 55 -3.24 -6.00 0.37
C ALA A 55 -2.12 -6.76 -0.37
N HIS A 56 -1.03 -6.07 -0.74
CA HIS A 56 0.17 -6.64 -1.35
C HIS A 56 1.27 -6.93 -0.32
N LEU A 57 1.02 -6.68 0.97
CA LEU A 57 1.89 -7.12 2.05
C LEU A 57 1.63 -8.58 2.40
N SER A 58 2.66 -9.29 2.87
CA SER A 58 2.47 -10.62 3.45
C SER A 58 1.52 -10.57 4.65
N LEU A 59 0.88 -11.68 5.00
CA LEU A 59 -0.02 -11.72 6.17
C LEU A 59 0.71 -11.27 7.45
N GLU A 60 1.96 -11.69 7.64
CA GLU A 60 2.78 -11.28 8.78
C GLU A 60 3.04 -9.76 8.79
N ASP A 61 3.34 -9.17 7.63
CA ASP A 61 3.53 -7.73 7.50
C ASP A 61 2.19 -6.97 7.75
N GLN A 62 1.05 -7.51 7.30
CA GLN A 62 -0.27 -6.94 7.58
C GLN A 62 -0.60 -6.97 9.08
N ASP A 63 -0.37 -8.10 9.75
CA ASP A 63 -0.57 -8.25 11.19
C ASP A 63 0.30 -7.29 11.99
N PHE A 64 1.55 -7.10 11.55
CA PHE A 64 2.45 -6.10 12.12
C PHE A 64 1.88 -4.68 11.98
N VAL A 65 1.39 -4.29 10.80
CA VAL A 65 0.78 -2.96 10.58
C VAL A 65 -0.45 -2.76 11.46
N ILE A 66 -1.34 -3.74 11.53
CA ILE A 66 -2.54 -3.68 12.39
C ILE A 66 -2.14 -3.48 13.85
N SER A 67 -1.19 -4.27 14.34
CA SER A 67 -0.68 -4.17 15.71
C SER A 67 -0.03 -2.81 15.97
N PHE A 68 0.77 -2.32 15.03
CA PHE A 68 1.42 -1.01 15.12
C PHE A 68 0.40 0.13 15.24
N LEU A 69 -0.68 0.08 14.45
CA LEU A 69 -1.78 1.05 14.53
C LEU A 69 -2.55 0.95 15.85
N ARG A 70 -2.83 -0.26 16.36
CA ARG A 70 -3.45 -0.47 17.69
C ARG A 70 -2.57 0.07 18.82
N CYS A 71 -1.25 -0.06 18.67
CA CYS A 71 -0.25 0.54 19.53
C CYS A 71 -0.06 2.06 19.33
N LYS A 72 -0.85 2.72 18.48
CA LYS A 72 -0.75 4.16 18.14
C LYS A 72 0.64 4.55 17.65
N GLY A 73 1.32 3.64 16.95
CA GLY A 73 2.68 3.84 16.43
C GLY A 73 3.79 3.78 17.48
N SER A 74 3.49 3.34 18.71
CA SER A 74 4.49 3.27 19.78
C SER A 74 5.37 2.02 19.66
N ASN A 75 6.64 2.22 19.29
CA ASN A 75 7.65 1.15 19.31
C ASN A 75 7.82 0.51 20.69
N ARG A 76 7.57 1.25 21.78
CA ARG A 76 7.63 0.72 23.15
C ARG A 76 6.45 -0.20 23.46
N ALA A 77 5.25 0.16 23.00
CA ALA A 77 4.07 -0.68 23.16
C ALA A 77 4.20 -1.96 22.32
N MET A 78 4.70 -1.85 21.09
CA MET A 78 4.95 -3.01 20.21
C MET A 78 5.91 -4.03 20.80
N GLN A 79 7.01 -3.58 21.42
CA GLN A 79 7.94 -4.48 22.10
C GLN A 79 7.26 -5.33 23.16
N LYS A 80 6.33 -4.73 23.91
CA LYS A 80 5.56 -5.43 24.94
C LYS A 80 4.51 -6.37 24.34
N GLU A 81 3.77 -5.90 23.34
CA GLU A 81 2.71 -6.68 22.67
C GLU A 81 3.27 -7.92 21.97
N LEU A 82 4.40 -7.78 21.27
CA LEU A 82 5.00 -8.87 20.50
C LEU A 82 6.12 -9.59 21.26
N SER A 83 6.47 -9.16 22.47
CA SER A 83 7.59 -9.72 23.27
C SER A 83 8.92 -9.75 22.52
N ILE A 84 9.25 -8.68 21.80
CA ILE A 84 10.46 -8.54 20.99
C ILE A 84 11.28 -7.31 21.35
N SER A 85 12.55 -7.30 20.94
CA SER A 85 13.46 -6.17 21.15
C SER A 85 13.11 -4.95 20.28
N TYR A 86 13.48 -3.75 20.74
CA TYR A 86 13.35 -2.52 19.95
C TYR A 86 14.03 -2.59 18.57
N PRO A 87 15.27 -3.13 18.43
CA PRO A 87 15.87 -3.37 17.12
C PRO A 87 15.00 -4.22 16.19
N THR A 88 14.32 -5.25 16.72
CA THR A 88 13.40 -6.09 15.95
C THR A 88 12.23 -5.26 15.41
N VAL A 89 11.55 -4.49 16.27
CA VAL A 89 10.42 -3.64 15.85
C VAL A 89 10.86 -2.65 14.76
N LYS A 90 12.01 -1.98 14.96
CA LYS A 90 12.54 -1.04 13.96
C LYS A 90 12.86 -1.72 12.62
N ARG A 91 13.43 -2.93 12.65
CA ARG A 91 13.76 -3.69 11.44
C ARG A 91 12.49 -4.06 10.69
N MET A 92 11.47 -4.56 11.38
CA MET A 92 10.16 -4.90 10.79
C MET A 92 9.51 -3.65 10.18
N LEU A 93 9.45 -2.54 10.91
CA LEU A 93 8.89 -1.29 10.42
C LEU A 93 9.59 -0.81 9.13
N LYS A 94 10.92 -0.77 9.13
CA LYS A 94 11.69 -0.39 7.92
C LYS A 94 11.41 -1.31 6.74
N SER A 95 11.30 -2.62 6.99
CA SER A 95 11.00 -3.61 5.95
C SER A 95 9.62 -3.38 5.35
N VAL A 96 8.59 -3.20 6.18
CA VAL A 96 7.22 -2.94 5.73
C VAL A 96 7.13 -1.64 4.95
N VAL A 97 7.70 -0.55 5.48
CA VAL A 97 7.73 0.75 4.78
C VAL A 97 8.39 0.62 3.41
N LYS A 98 9.54 -0.07 3.33
CA LYS A 98 10.21 -0.31 2.05
C LYS A 98 9.32 -1.07 1.06
N ARG A 99 8.62 -2.13 1.48
CA ARG A 99 7.70 -2.87 0.59
C ARG A 99 6.57 -1.99 0.07
N ILE A 100 6.00 -1.15 0.96
CA ILE A 100 4.96 -0.19 0.58
C ILE A 100 5.52 0.80 -0.44
N ASP A 101 6.68 1.40 -0.19
CA ASP A 101 7.31 2.38 -1.07
C ASP A 101 7.71 1.79 -2.44
N ASP A 102 8.18 0.54 -2.48
CA ASP A 102 8.59 -0.15 -3.71
C ASP A 102 7.38 -0.47 -4.62
N GLN A 103 6.24 -0.84 -4.03
CA GLN A 103 5.04 -1.23 -4.79
C GLN A 103 4.10 -0.05 -5.07
N PHE A 104 4.08 0.89 -4.14
CA PHE A 104 3.24 2.05 -4.18
C PHE A 104 4.15 3.26 -4.04
N ILE A 105 4.34 3.93 -5.18
CA ILE A 105 4.91 5.25 -5.19
C ILE A 105 3.88 6.19 -4.53
N LEU A 106 3.85 6.21 -3.19
CA LEU A 106 3.41 7.38 -2.48
C LEU A 106 4.38 8.47 -2.93
N PRO A 107 3.92 9.68 -3.29
CA PRO A 107 4.84 10.76 -3.56
C PRO A 107 5.62 11.01 -2.27
N SER A 108 6.80 10.40 -2.16
CA SER A 108 7.69 10.60 -1.03
C SER A 108 8.04 12.08 -1.01
N SER A 109 8.42 12.61 0.15
CA SER A 109 8.84 14.01 0.27
C SER A 109 9.87 14.36 -0.82
N LYS A 110 10.79 13.42 -1.10
CA LYS A 110 11.80 13.52 -2.16
C LYS A 110 11.20 13.54 -3.56
N MET A 111 10.27 12.65 -3.86
CA MET A 111 9.69 12.59 -5.20
C MET A 111 8.76 13.78 -5.48
N LYS A 112 8.06 14.30 -4.45
CA LYS A 112 7.33 15.57 -4.55
C LYS A 112 8.25 16.75 -4.84
N VAL A 113 9.42 16.79 -4.21
CA VAL A 113 10.43 17.84 -4.45
C VAL A 113 10.97 17.74 -5.88
N LEU A 114 11.26 16.53 -6.37
CA LEU A 114 11.70 16.33 -7.75
C LEU A 114 10.64 16.74 -8.78
N ASP A 115 9.36 16.38 -8.55
CA ASP A 115 8.24 16.83 -9.39
C ASP A 115 8.08 18.36 -9.40
N GLN A 116 8.30 19.03 -8.26
CA GLN A 116 8.22 20.49 -8.15
C GLN A 116 9.37 21.18 -8.91
N ILE A 117 10.57 20.60 -8.92
CA ILE A 117 11.70 21.09 -9.75
C ILE A 117 11.36 20.91 -11.23
N GLU A 118 10.86 19.75 -11.64
CA GLU A 118 10.52 19.47 -13.04
C GLU A 118 9.43 20.43 -13.58
N LYS A 119 8.48 20.81 -12.73
CA LYS A 119 7.44 21.80 -13.04
C LYS A 119 7.90 23.25 -12.94
N GLY A 120 9.12 23.51 -12.45
CA GLY A 120 9.65 24.85 -12.20
C GLY A 120 8.97 25.59 -11.04
N GLU A 121 8.31 24.87 -10.14
CA GLU A 121 7.62 25.43 -8.96
C GLU A 121 8.62 25.81 -7.85
N ILE A 122 9.77 25.12 -7.80
CA ILE A 122 10.87 25.39 -6.86
C ILE A 122 12.23 25.27 -7.56
N THR A 123 13.23 25.92 -6.99
CA THR A 123 14.63 25.83 -7.40
C THR A 123 15.35 24.64 -6.76
N VAL A 124 16.48 24.25 -7.34
CA VAL A 124 17.35 23.19 -6.79
C VAL A 124 17.87 23.56 -5.39
N ALA A 125 18.07 24.85 -5.09
CA ALA A 125 18.51 25.32 -3.77
C ALA A 125 17.41 25.13 -2.72
N GLU A 126 16.17 25.52 -3.02
CA GLU A 126 15.01 25.35 -2.13
C GLU A 126 14.71 23.87 -1.88
N ALA A 127 14.88 23.03 -2.91
CA ALA A 127 14.75 21.58 -2.79
C ALA A 127 15.73 20.97 -1.77
N LEU A 128 16.98 21.44 -1.73
CA LEU A 128 18.00 20.94 -0.79
C LEU A 128 17.63 21.28 0.66
N GLU A 129 17.15 22.49 0.93
CA GLU A 129 16.68 22.87 2.28
C GLU A 129 15.49 22.03 2.75
N MET A 130 14.54 21.75 1.85
CA MET A 130 13.37 20.91 2.17
C MET A 130 13.77 19.46 2.52
N LEU A 131 14.82 18.94 1.89
CA LEU A 131 15.35 17.60 2.15
C LEU A 131 16.19 17.52 3.42
N GLU A 132 16.88 18.59 3.80
CA GLU A 132 17.65 18.64 5.05
C GLU A 132 16.75 18.75 6.29
N ARG A 133 15.60 19.43 6.17
CA ARG A 133 14.63 19.59 7.27
C ARG A 133 13.78 18.35 7.57
N SER A 134 13.83 17.34 6.70
CA SER A 134 13.01 16.12 6.81
C SER A 134 13.80 14.89 7.30
N LYS A 135 14.97 15.11 7.91
CA LYS A 135 15.84 14.11 8.53
C LYS A 135 15.45 13.78 9.97
#